data_AF-K1TC42-F1
#
_entry.id   AF-K1TC42-F1
#
_cell.length_a   1.000
_cell.length_b   1.000
_cell.length_c   1.000
_cell.angle_alpha   90.00
_cell.angle_beta   90.00
_cell.angle_gamma   90.00
#
_symmetry.space_group_name_H-M   'P 1'
#
loop_
_entity.id
_entity.type
_entity.pdbx_description
1 polymer ?
#
loop_
_entity_poly.entity_id
_entity_poly.type
_entity_poly.pdbx_seq_one_letter_code
_entity_poly.pdbx_strand_id
1 'polypeptide(L)'
;MIGRVESTYLETLTPDQRRERFEQFMRYNIIGLVICHGMDPFPECLEMAEKYDRNLFLVRKDTSEFMADLIAALSSYLAPRLTQHGVLVEVFGEGVLITGDSGVGKSETALELIKRGHRLVADDAVEIKRINRTTLMGSAPEMIRYYMELRGIGVIDARQIYGVGAVKPETRVDLVVQLEP
;
A
#
# COMPACT_ATOMS: atom_id res chain seq x y z
N MET A 1 -1.05 20.03 9.85
CA MET A 1 -1.44 20.51 8.50
C MET A 1 -1.95 21.93 8.66
N ILE A 2 -1.63 22.83 7.73
CA ILE A 2 -2.12 24.21 7.69
C ILE A 2 -3.02 24.34 6.46
N GLY A 3 -4.29 24.63 6.71
CA GLY A 3 -5.28 24.96 5.68
C GLY A 3 -5.59 26.44 5.64
N ARG A 4 -6.68 26.78 4.94
CA ARG A 4 -7.16 28.17 4.85
C ARG A 4 -7.48 28.76 6.22
N VAL A 5 -8.12 28.01 7.12
CA VAL A 5 -8.52 28.50 8.45
C VAL A 5 -7.29 28.87 9.28
N GLU A 6 -6.30 27.97 9.35
CA GLU A 6 -5.06 28.22 10.09
C GLU A 6 -4.27 29.38 9.48
N SER A 7 -4.24 29.48 8.14
CA SER A 7 -3.51 30.55 7.45
C SER A 7 -4.15 31.90 7.68
N THR A 8 -5.47 32.03 7.52
CA THR A 8 -6.20 33.29 7.80
C THR A 8 -6.04 33.70 9.27
N TYR A 9 -6.02 32.75 10.21
CA TYR A 9 -5.70 33.07 11.61
C TYR A 9 -4.27 33.65 11.75
N LEU A 10 -3.27 33.03 11.12
CA LEU A 10 -1.88 33.49 11.17
C LEU A 10 -1.68 34.87 10.51
N GLU A 11 -2.48 35.23 9.51
CA GLU A 11 -2.49 36.56 8.89
C GLU A 11 -2.92 37.66 9.88
N THR A 12 -3.75 37.34 10.87
CA THR A 12 -4.19 38.31 11.90
C THR A 12 -3.11 38.62 12.94
N LEU A 13 -2.05 37.82 13.00
CA LEU A 13 -0.99 37.94 13.99
C LEU A 13 0.17 38.81 13.50
N THR A 14 0.84 39.48 14.42
CA THR A 14 2.11 40.16 14.11
C THR A 14 3.21 39.13 13.82
N PRO A 15 4.29 39.52 13.11
CA PRO A 15 5.45 38.65 12.87
C PRO A 15 6.00 37.98 14.14
N ASP A 16 6.15 38.75 15.23
CA ASP A 16 6.69 38.22 16.49
C ASP A 16 5.74 37.21 17.14
N GLN A 17 4.43 37.46 17.07
CA GLN A 17 3.43 36.50 17.52
C GLN A 17 3.47 35.22 16.68
N ARG A 18 3.54 35.31 15.34
CA ARG A 18 3.68 34.13 14.48
C ARG A 18 4.93 33.33 14.83
N ARG A 19 6.07 33.99 15.03
CA ARG A 19 7.32 33.33 15.43
C ARG A 19 7.16 32.57 16.73
N GLU A 20 6.56 33.18 17.75
CA GLU A 20 6.29 32.51 19.03
C GLU A 20 5.38 31.27 18.84
N ARG A 21 4.32 31.38 18.04
CA ARG A 21 3.40 30.28 17.77
C ARG A 21 4.07 29.14 17.00
N PHE A 22 4.84 29.45 15.95
CA PHE A 22 5.58 28.44 15.20
C PHE A 22 6.67 27.80 16.05
N GLU A 23 7.36 28.56 16.90
CA GLU A 23 8.33 28.01 17.83
C GLU A 23 7.68 27.00 18.79
N GLN A 24 6.54 27.36 19.38
CA GLN A 24 5.79 26.46 20.26
C GLN A 24 5.36 25.18 19.53
N PHE A 25 4.92 25.29 18.28
CA PHE A 25 4.48 24.14 17.49
C PHE A 25 5.64 23.25 17.02
N MET A 26 6.75 23.81 16.53
CA MET A 26 7.88 23.04 15.98
C MET A 26 8.72 22.32 17.04
N ARG A 27 8.53 22.67 18.32
CA ARG A 27 9.08 21.92 19.47
C ARG A 27 8.56 20.49 19.55
N TYR A 28 7.34 20.22 19.09
CA TYR A 28 6.82 18.86 19.02
C TYR A 28 7.59 18.04 17.97
N ASN A 29 7.81 16.75 18.23
CA ASN A 29 8.49 15.85 17.30
C ASN A 29 7.56 15.40 16.17
N ILE A 30 7.19 16.33 15.31
CA ILE A 30 6.36 16.08 14.13
C ILE A 30 7.22 15.54 12.97
N ILE A 31 6.66 14.59 12.21
CA ILE A 31 7.32 14.02 11.02
C ILE A 31 7.45 15.07 9.90
N GLY A 32 6.50 16.00 9.84
CA GLY A 32 6.54 17.16 8.96
C GLY A 32 5.24 17.96 9.05
N LEU A 33 5.28 19.17 8.50
CA LEU A 33 4.14 20.07 8.40
C LEU A 33 3.76 20.25 6.93
N VAL A 34 2.50 19.95 6.62
CA VAL A 34 1.93 20.14 5.27
C VAL A 34 1.16 21.45 5.22
N ILE A 35 1.42 22.27 4.21
CA ILE A 35 0.72 23.52 3.88
C ILE A 35 -0.09 23.28 2.61
N CYS A 36 -1.42 23.39 2.73
CA CYS A 36 -2.35 23.11 1.64
C CYS A 36 -2.65 24.34 0.79
N HIS A 37 -3.47 24.14 -0.26
CA HIS A 37 -3.96 25.20 -1.16
C HIS A 37 -2.87 25.97 -1.94
N GLY A 38 -1.64 25.47 -1.96
CA GLY A 38 -0.52 26.14 -2.63
C GLY A 38 -0.16 27.50 -2.01
N MET A 39 -0.47 27.70 -0.73
CA MET A 39 -0.08 28.92 -0.01
C MET A 39 1.40 28.90 0.31
N ASP A 40 2.06 30.05 0.20
CA ASP A 40 3.44 30.20 0.61
C ASP A 40 3.56 30.15 2.14
N PRO A 41 4.56 29.43 2.68
CA PRO A 41 4.85 29.47 4.11
C PRO A 41 5.25 30.88 4.54
N PHE A 42 4.74 31.31 5.69
CA PHE A 42 5.23 32.51 6.35
C PHE A 42 6.73 32.39 6.64
N PRO A 43 7.52 33.48 6.55
CA PRO A 43 8.95 33.46 6.85
C PRO A 43 9.26 32.88 8.24
N GLU A 44 8.42 33.20 9.24
CA GLU A 44 8.63 32.71 10.61
C GLU A 44 8.38 31.19 10.72
N CYS A 45 7.58 30.60 9.83
CA CYS A 45 7.43 29.15 9.72
C CYS A 45 8.70 28.48 9.20
N LEU A 46 9.29 29.06 8.15
CA LEU A 46 10.54 28.57 7.55
C LEU A 46 11.70 28.64 8.56
N GLU A 47 11.85 29.79 9.24
CA GLU A 47 12.85 29.99 10.29
C GLU A 47 12.75 28.91 11.39
N MET A 48 11.53 28.64 11.86
CA MET A 48 11.33 27.66 12.94
C MET A 48 11.44 26.22 12.44
N ALA A 49 11.05 25.93 11.21
CA ALA A 49 11.25 24.60 10.62
C ALA A 49 12.74 24.28 10.48
N GLU A 50 13.56 25.23 10.04
CA GLU A 50 15.02 25.09 9.97
C GLU A 50 15.63 24.94 11.37
N LYS A 51 15.25 25.80 12.32
CA LYS A 51 15.75 25.75 13.71
C LYS A 51 15.50 24.42 14.41
N TYR A 52 14.34 23.79 14.17
CA TYR A 52 13.91 22.55 14.82
C TYR A 52 14.07 21.29 13.95
N ASP A 53 14.70 21.41 12.78
CA ASP A 53 14.90 20.33 11.82
C ASP A 53 13.59 19.60 11.46
N ARG A 54 12.61 20.36 10.94
CA ARG A 54 11.28 19.87 10.56
C ARG A 54 11.04 19.96 9.07
N ASN A 55 10.52 18.89 8.49
CA ASN A 55 10.14 18.85 7.08
C ASN A 55 8.90 19.71 6.80
N LEU A 56 8.97 20.55 5.78
CA LEU A 56 7.82 21.29 5.25
C LEU A 56 7.43 20.76 3.86
N PHE A 57 6.14 20.54 3.67
CA PHE A 57 5.59 20.09 2.40
C PHE A 57 4.53 21.08 1.93
N LEU A 58 4.64 21.55 0.68
CA LEU A 58 3.64 22.40 0.06
C LEU A 58 2.82 21.55 -0.92
N VAL A 59 1.49 21.62 -0.79
CA VAL A 59 0.56 20.92 -1.69
C VAL A 59 -0.48 21.89 -2.23
N ARG A 60 -0.82 21.76 -3.51
CA ARG A 60 -1.87 22.58 -4.16
C ARG A 60 -3.28 22.11 -3.84
N LYS A 61 -3.43 20.84 -3.42
CA LYS A 61 -4.72 20.25 -3.04
C LYS A 61 -5.33 20.98 -1.86
N ASP A 62 -6.65 20.97 -1.79
CA ASP A 62 -7.34 21.42 -0.59
C ASP A 62 -7.13 20.44 0.58
N THR A 63 -7.42 20.91 1.80
CA THR A 63 -7.22 20.12 3.02
C THR A 63 -8.00 18.82 3.03
N SER A 64 -9.23 18.81 2.50
CA SER A 64 -10.10 17.64 2.54
C SER A 64 -9.64 16.58 1.54
N GLU A 65 -9.32 17.01 0.32
CA GLU A 65 -8.77 16.13 -0.73
C GLU A 65 -7.43 15.53 -0.29
N PHE A 66 -6.50 16.37 0.19
CA PHE A 66 -5.20 15.89 0.65
C PHE A 66 -5.32 14.91 1.83
N MET A 67 -6.17 15.22 2.81
CA MET A 67 -6.39 14.33 3.95
C MET A 67 -7.00 13.00 3.54
N ALA A 68 -7.96 12.99 2.60
CA ALA A 68 -8.55 11.76 2.09
C ALA A 68 -7.49 10.86 1.44
N ASP A 69 -6.64 11.43 0.58
CA ASP A 69 -5.55 10.71 -0.08
C ASP A 69 -4.52 10.19 0.93
N LEU A 70 -4.13 11.03 1.89
CA LEU A 70 -3.17 10.66 2.93
C LEU A 70 -3.70 9.51 3.78
N ILE A 71 -4.97 9.59 4.21
CA ILE A 71 -5.61 8.53 4.99
C ILE A 71 -5.68 7.24 4.16
N ALA A 72 -6.07 7.31 2.89
CA ALA A 72 -6.14 6.13 2.03
C ALA A 72 -4.76 5.47 1.84
N ALA A 73 -3.73 6.28 1.58
CA ALA A 73 -2.37 5.81 1.41
C ALA A 73 -1.81 5.17 2.70
N LEU A 74 -1.95 5.86 3.84
CA LEU A 74 -1.47 5.35 5.12
C LEU A 74 -2.25 4.12 5.58
N SER A 75 -3.55 4.07 5.36
CA SER A 75 -4.38 2.90 5.70
C SER A 75 -3.94 1.66 4.92
N SER A 76 -3.58 1.83 3.64
CA SER A 76 -3.05 0.74 2.82
C SER A 76 -1.62 0.35 3.22
N TYR A 77 -0.74 1.34 3.46
CA TYR A 77 0.66 1.10 3.80
C TYR A 77 0.83 0.43 5.17
N LEU A 78 0.03 0.87 6.15
CA LEU A 78 0.02 0.36 7.52
C LEU A 78 -1.00 -0.75 7.74
N ALA A 79 -1.64 -1.24 6.67
CA ALA A 79 -2.60 -2.32 6.74
C ALA A 79 -1.99 -3.55 7.43
N PRO A 80 -2.69 -4.19 8.39
CA PRO A 80 -2.24 -5.45 8.98
C PRO A 80 -1.98 -6.50 7.90
N ARG A 81 -0.86 -7.21 8.03
CA ARG A 81 -0.40 -8.21 7.07
C ARG A 81 -0.19 -9.55 7.75
N LEU A 82 -0.49 -10.61 7.04
CA LEU A 82 -0.10 -11.97 7.40
C LEU A 82 0.35 -12.71 6.15
N THR A 83 1.21 -13.72 6.32
CA THR A 83 1.60 -14.61 5.24
C THR A 83 0.88 -15.93 5.43
N GLN A 84 0.15 -16.37 4.40
CA GLN A 84 -0.60 -17.62 4.39
C GLN A 84 0.03 -18.57 3.38
N HIS A 85 0.23 -19.83 3.76
CA HIS A 85 0.62 -20.86 2.80
C HIS A 85 -0.56 -21.22 1.88
N GLY A 86 -0.32 -21.25 0.58
CA GLY A 86 -1.34 -21.48 -0.43
C GLY A 86 -0.97 -20.88 -1.78
N VAL A 87 -1.92 -20.94 -2.71
CA VAL A 87 -1.74 -20.40 -4.07
C VAL A 87 -2.85 -19.39 -4.33
N LEU A 88 -2.49 -18.18 -4.74
CA LEU A 88 -3.44 -17.15 -5.14
C LEU A 88 -3.42 -17.00 -6.66
N VAL A 89 -4.58 -17.18 -7.28
CA VAL A 89 -4.81 -17.03 -8.71
C VAL A 89 -5.99 -16.13 -8.96
N GLU A 90 -6.04 -15.47 -10.11
CA GLU A 90 -7.23 -14.74 -10.56
C GLU A 90 -7.94 -15.53 -11.67
N VAL A 91 -9.18 -15.89 -11.41
CA VAL A 91 -10.04 -16.70 -12.28
C VAL A 91 -11.28 -15.88 -12.62
N PHE A 92 -11.46 -15.55 -13.90
CA PHE A 92 -12.55 -14.70 -14.38
C PHE A 92 -12.68 -13.33 -13.67
N GLY A 93 -11.56 -12.77 -13.19
CA GLY A 93 -11.52 -11.50 -12.47
C GLY A 93 -11.64 -11.62 -10.95
N GLU A 94 -12.01 -12.79 -10.43
CA GLU A 94 -12.11 -13.08 -9.00
C GLU A 94 -10.81 -13.68 -8.48
N GLY A 95 -10.31 -13.21 -7.34
CA GLY A 95 -9.13 -13.80 -6.72
C GLY A 95 -9.49 -14.99 -5.85
N VAL A 96 -8.91 -16.14 -6.18
CA VAL A 96 -9.14 -17.42 -5.55
C VAL A 96 -7.88 -17.85 -4.80
N LEU A 97 -7.98 -17.91 -3.47
CA LEU A 97 -6.95 -18.48 -2.62
C LEU A 97 -7.19 -19.98 -2.47
N ILE A 98 -6.33 -20.78 -3.10
CA ILE A 98 -6.33 -22.24 -3.02
C ILE A 98 -5.48 -22.65 -1.80
N THR A 99 -6.12 -23.35 -0.86
CA THR A 99 -5.49 -23.91 0.33
C THR A 99 -5.62 -25.45 0.33
N GLY A 100 -4.94 -26.10 1.25
CA GLY A 100 -4.92 -27.56 1.37
C GLY A 100 -3.55 -28.06 1.78
N ASP A 101 -3.47 -29.36 2.06
CA ASP A 101 -2.24 -29.99 2.55
C ASP A 101 -1.11 -29.95 1.52
N SER A 102 0.12 -30.21 1.99
CA SER A 102 1.27 -30.31 1.09
C SER A 102 1.11 -31.48 0.13
N GLY A 103 1.27 -31.22 -1.18
CA GLY A 103 1.16 -32.25 -2.20
C GLY A 103 -0.25 -32.62 -2.66
N VAL A 104 -1.30 -31.91 -2.21
CA VAL A 104 -2.68 -32.09 -2.70
C VAL A 104 -2.89 -31.60 -4.14
N GLY A 105 -1.88 -30.96 -4.74
CA GLY A 105 -1.94 -30.49 -6.14
C GLY A 105 -2.27 -29.01 -6.31
N LYS A 106 -1.99 -28.16 -5.31
CA LYS A 106 -2.31 -26.71 -5.38
C LYS A 106 -1.60 -26.02 -6.55
N SER A 107 -0.28 -26.17 -6.64
CA SER A 107 0.56 -25.52 -7.67
C SER A 107 0.31 -26.13 -9.05
N GLU A 108 0.04 -27.42 -9.14
CA GLU A 108 -0.37 -28.10 -10.39
C GLU A 108 -1.73 -27.61 -10.88
N THR A 109 -2.69 -27.41 -9.97
CA THR A 109 -3.99 -26.81 -10.30
C THR A 109 -3.82 -25.37 -10.79
N ALA A 110 -2.98 -24.59 -10.12
CA ALA A 110 -2.66 -23.22 -10.53
C ALA A 110 -2.06 -23.16 -11.94
N LEU A 111 -1.12 -24.06 -12.24
CA LEU A 111 -0.51 -24.18 -13.56
C LEU A 111 -1.55 -24.46 -14.66
N GLU A 112 -2.48 -25.37 -14.39
CA GLU A 112 -3.55 -25.69 -15.34
C GLU A 112 -4.50 -24.51 -15.56
N LEU A 113 -4.79 -23.72 -14.51
CA LEU A 113 -5.55 -22.48 -14.64
C LEU A 113 -4.82 -21.45 -15.51
N ILE A 114 -3.50 -21.29 -15.33
CA ILE A 114 -2.68 -20.40 -16.16
C ILE A 114 -2.75 -20.81 -17.63
N LYS A 115 -2.64 -22.11 -17.93
CA LYS A 115 -2.77 -22.63 -19.31
C LYS A 115 -4.14 -22.33 -19.93
N ARG A 116 -5.18 -22.16 -19.11
CA ARG A 116 -6.54 -21.77 -19.52
C ARG A 116 -6.74 -20.26 -19.62
N GLY A 117 -5.68 -19.46 -19.43
CA GLY A 117 -5.71 -18.00 -19.56
C GLY A 117 -5.98 -17.26 -18.25
N HIS A 118 -5.91 -17.94 -17.11
CA HIS A 118 -5.98 -17.30 -15.79
C HIS A 118 -4.62 -16.80 -15.33
N ARG A 119 -4.61 -16.02 -14.24
CA ARG A 119 -3.41 -15.30 -13.81
C ARG A 119 -2.90 -15.78 -12.47
N LEU A 120 -1.61 -16.10 -12.40
CA LEU A 120 -0.93 -16.33 -11.13
C LEU A 120 -0.71 -15.01 -10.40
N VAL A 121 -1.02 -14.99 -9.10
CA VAL A 121 -0.64 -13.88 -8.21
C VAL A 121 0.48 -14.30 -7.27
N ALA A 122 0.36 -15.48 -6.65
CA ALA A 122 1.35 -16.03 -5.74
C ALA A 122 1.26 -17.56 -5.70
N ASP A 123 2.40 -18.22 -5.52
CA ASP A 123 2.51 -19.67 -5.25
C ASP A 123 3.31 -19.85 -3.95
N ASP A 124 3.05 -20.94 -3.23
CA ASP A 124 3.59 -21.29 -1.90
C ASP A 124 3.28 -20.31 -0.74
N ALA A 125 3.60 -19.03 -0.88
CA ALA A 125 3.37 -18.02 0.16
C ALA A 125 2.60 -16.80 -0.38
N VAL A 126 1.48 -16.49 0.26
CA VAL A 126 0.61 -15.36 -0.07
C VAL A 126 0.66 -14.34 1.05
N GLU A 127 1.18 -13.14 0.77
CA GLU A 127 1.02 -12.00 1.67
C GLU A 127 -0.41 -11.45 1.54
N ILE A 128 -1.17 -11.50 2.62
CA ILE A 128 -2.53 -10.98 2.69
C ILE A 128 -2.53 -9.72 3.54
N LYS A 129 -3.04 -8.62 2.97
CA LYS A 129 -3.21 -7.32 3.65
C LYS A 129 -4.68 -7.01 3.80
N ARG A 130 -5.08 -6.54 4.97
CA ARG A 130 -6.41 -5.99 5.19
C ARG A 130 -6.42 -4.49 4.91
N ILE A 131 -6.67 -4.11 3.64
CA ILE A 131 -6.61 -2.71 3.20
C ILE A 131 -7.81 -1.85 3.67
N ASN A 132 -8.91 -2.49 4.04
CA ASN A 132 -10.05 -1.84 4.70
C ASN A 132 -10.87 -2.90 5.49
N ARG A 133 -12.06 -2.53 6.01
CA ARG A 133 -12.87 -3.44 6.84
C ARG A 133 -13.35 -4.70 6.11
N THR A 134 -13.56 -4.65 4.80
CA THR A 134 -14.21 -5.68 4.00
C THR A 134 -13.34 -6.25 2.88
N THR A 135 -12.17 -5.68 2.62
CA THR A 135 -11.30 -6.08 1.51
C THR A 135 -9.96 -6.63 2.01
N LEU A 136 -9.66 -7.86 1.58
CA LEU A 136 -8.35 -8.48 1.68
C LEU A 136 -7.65 -8.41 0.33
N MET A 137 -6.41 -7.94 0.30
CA MET A 137 -5.55 -7.91 -0.88
C MET A 137 -4.43 -8.93 -0.71
N GLY A 138 -4.29 -9.84 -1.67
CA GLY A 138 -3.24 -10.84 -1.69
C GLY A 138 -2.19 -10.55 -2.75
N SER A 139 -0.92 -10.81 -2.42
CA SER A 139 0.23 -10.64 -3.31
C SER A 139 1.32 -11.66 -2.97
N ALA A 140 2.22 -11.96 -3.92
CA ALA A 140 3.42 -12.72 -3.59
C ALA A 140 4.44 -11.84 -2.84
N PRO A 141 5.20 -12.40 -1.87
CA PRO A 141 6.43 -11.78 -1.39
C PRO A 141 7.35 -11.43 -2.56
N GLU A 142 8.10 -10.34 -2.44
CA GLU A 142 8.93 -9.83 -3.54
C GLU A 142 9.93 -10.86 -4.07
N MET A 143 10.52 -11.66 -3.18
CA MET A 143 11.54 -12.67 -3.50
C MET A 143 11.03 -13.81 -4.38
N ILE A 144 9.78 -14.23 -4.20
CA ILE A 144 9.18 -15.38 -4.92
C ILE A 144 8.15 -14.93 -5.97
N ARG A 145 8.11 -13.64 -6.29
CA ARG A 145 7.12 -13.08 -7.21
C ARG A 145 7.22 -13.73 -8.58
N TYR A 146 6.08 -14.25 -9.06
CA TYR A 146 5.93 -14.95 -10.35
C TYR A 146 6.65 -16.29 -10.46
N TYR A 147 7.34 -16.73 -9.41
CA TYR A 147 7.91 -18.06 -9.35
C TYR A 147 6.86 -19.08 -8.93
N MET A 148 6.96 -20.28 -9.46
CA MET A 148 6.20 -21.45 -9.02
C MET A 148 7.12 -22.65 -8.84
N GLU A 149 6.84 -23.49 -7.85
CA GLU A 149 7.54 -24.76 -7.67
C GLU A 149 6.70 -25.92 -8.23
N LEU A 150 7.25 -26.66 -9.19
CA LEU A 150 6.61 -27.82 -9.78
C LEU A 150 7.42 -29.09 -9.51
N ARG A 151 6.77 -30.10 -8.95
CA ARG A 151 7.41 -31.39 -8.66
C ARG A 151 7.97 -32.02 -9.93
N GLY A 152 9.24 -32.43 -9.89
CA GLY A 152 9.94 -33.03 -11.02
C GLY A 152 10.49 -32.04 -12.06
N ILE A 153 10.18 -30.73 -11.95
CA ILE A 153 10.71 -29.67 -12.82
C ILE A 153 11.60 -28.72 -12.00
N GLY A 154 11.20 -28.39 -10.78
CA GLY A 154 11.83 -27.37 -9.94
C GLY A 154 11.11 -26.02 -10.03
N VAL A 155 11.82 -24.95 -9.69
CA VAL A 155 11.28 -23.58 -9.69
C VAL A 155 11.28 -23.01 -11.11
N ILE A 156 10.15 -22.45 -11.53
CA ILE A 156 9.97 -21.81 -12.84
C ILE A 156 9.47 -20.37 -12.71
N ASP A 157 9.83 -19.50 -13.65
CA ASP A 157 9.26 -18.15 -13.78
C ASP A 157 8.03 -18.21 -14.71
N ALA A 158 6.84 -18.12 -14.13
CA ALA A 158 5.57 -18.19 -14.87
C ALA A 158 5.43 -17.04 -15.89
N ARG A 159 5.99 -15.86 -15.60
CA ARG A 159 5.94 -14.70 -16.49
C ARG A 159 6.82 -14.90 -17.72
N GLN A 160 7.98 -15.54 -17.57
CA GLN A 160 8.86 -15.83 -18.72
C GLN A 160 8.28 -16.91 -19.64
N ILE A 161 7.64 -17.93 -19.07
CA ILE A 161 7.15 -19.09 -19.83
C ILE A 161 5.80 -18.79 -20.49
N TYR A 162 4.89 -18.13 -19.78
CA TYR A 162 3.50 -17.90 -20.24
C TYR A 162 3.20 -16.44 -20.59
N GLY A 163 4.17 -15.54 -20.42
CA GLY A 163 4.06 -14.13 -20.75
C GLY A 163 3.45 -13.28 -19.64
N VAL A 164 3.45 -11.95 -19.86
CA VAL A 164 2.95 -10.97 -18.88
C VAL A 164 1.45 -11.13 -18.57
N GLY A 165 0.68 -11.67 -19.52
CA GLY A 165 -0.76 -11.92 -19.34
C GLY A 165 -1.08 -13.06 -18.37
N ALA A 166 -0.11 -13.92 -18.05
CA ALA A 166 -0.28 -15.07 -17.17
C ALA A 166 -0.04 -14.76 -15.69
N VAL A 167 0.37 -13.53 -15.36
CA VAL A 167 0.69 -13.11 -13.99
C VAL A 167 0.02 -11.80 -13.63
N LYS A 168 -0.18 -11.58 -12.33
CA LYS A 168 -0.71 -10.32 -11.78
C LYS A 168 -0.01 -10.02 -10.45
N PRO A 169 0.39 -8.77 -10.17
CA PRO A 169 1.15 -8.45 -8.95
C PRO A 169 0.35 -8.64 -7.66
N GLU A 170 -0.94 -8.33 -7.68
CA GLU A 170 -1.84 -8.46 -6.54
C GLU A 170 -3.29 -8.63 -7.01
N THR A 171 -4.12 -9.24 -6.16
CA THR A 171 -5.58 -9.32 -6.39
C THR A 171 -6.32 -9.40 -5.07
N ARG A 172 -7.62 -9.06 -5.07
CA ARG A 172 -8.47 -9.27 -3.89
C ARG A 172 -8.58 -10.75 -3.59
N VAL A 173 -8.76 -11.13 -2.34
CA VAL A 173 -9.12 -12.50 -1.98
C VAL A 173 -10.63 -12.56 -1.86
N ASP A 174 -11.29 -13.02 -2.91
CA ASP A 174 -12.75 -13.06 -3.03
C ASP A 174 -13.31 -14.44 -2.64
N LEU A 175 -12.56 -15.51 -2.92
CA LEU A 175 -12.92 -16.88 -2.58
C LEU A 175 -11.73 -17.64 -1.97
N VAL A 176 -12.02 -18.49 -0.97
CA VAL A 176 -11.07 -19.49 -0.47
C VAL A 176 -11.57 -20.86 -0.87
N VAL A 177 -10.73 -21.62 -1.58
CA VAL A 177 -11.02 -23.00 -2.00
C VAL A 177 -10.04 -23.92 -1.29
N GLN A 178 -10.56 -24.75 -0.40
CA GLN A 178 -9.76 -25.78 0.26
C GLN A 178 -9.83 -27.07 -0.56
N LEU A 179 -8.68 -27.54 -1.01
CA LEU A 179 -8.55 -28.86 -1.62
C LEU A 179 -8.44 -29.92 -0.51
N GLU A 180 -9.30 -30.93 -0.58
CA GLU A 180 -9.28 -32.11 0.28
C GLU A 180 -8.79 -33.34 -0.52
N PRO A 181 -8.19 -34.35 0.13
CA PRO A 181 -7.68 -35.57 -0.51
C PRO A 181 -8.74 -36.43 -1.21
#